data_AF-A0A090TEE3-F1
#
_entry.id   AF-A0A090TEE3-F1
#
_cell.length_a   1.000
_cell.length_b   1.000
_cell.length_c   1.000
_cell.angle_alpha   90.00
_cell.angle_beta   90.00
_cell.angle_gamma   90.00
#
_symmetry.space_group_name_H-M   'P 1'
#
loop_
_entity.id
_entity.type
_entity.pdbx_description
1 polymer ?
#
loop_
_entity_poly.entity_id
_entity_poly.type
_entity_poly.pdbx_seq_one_letter_code
_entity_poly.pdbx_strand_id
1 'polypeptide(L)'
;MGKTEQELTEARIPYEVGRSSFKHLARAQIAGKDVGSLKILFHRETKEILGIHCFGERAAEIIHIGQAIMEQKGEANTIEYFVNTTFNYPTMAEAYRVAALNGLNRLF
;
A
#
# COMPACT_ATOMS: atom_id res chain seq x y z
N MET A 1 6.57 -4.61 6.33
CA MET A 1 7.81 -3.84 6.35
C MET A 1 7.50 -2.43 6.81
N GLY A 2 8.43 -1.77 7.51
CA GLY A 2 8.19 -0.48 8.14
C GLY A 2 7.40 -0.59 9.45
N LYS A 3 6.89 0.54 9.95
CA LYS A 3 6.18 0.63 11.23
C LYS A 3 4.77 0.07 11.14
N THR A 4 4.27 -0.46 12.24
CA THR A 4 2.89 -0.90 12.44
C THR A 4 1.99 0.27 12.89
N GLU A 5 0.68 0.08 12.79
CA GLU A 5 -0.31 1.05 13.31
C GLU A 5 -0.12 1.30 14.82
N GLN A 6 0.24 0.25 15.57
CA GLN A 6 0.53 0.35 17.00
C GLN A 6 1.76 1.22 17.28
N GLU A 7 2.89 0.94 16.63
CA GLU A 7 4.12 1.72 16.81
C GLU A 7 3.95 3.20 16.42
N LEU A 8 3.17 3.47 15.36
CA LEU A 8 2.86 4.84 14.95
C LEU A 8 1.98 5.57 15.96
N THR A 9 0.99 4.87 16.52
CA THR A 9 0.09 5.42 17.55
C THR A 9 0.85 5.70 18.85
N GLU A 10 1.70 4.77 19.29
CA GLU A 10 2.57 4.93 20.46
C GLU A 10 3.57 6.09 20.29
N ALA A 11 4.15 6.22 19.09
CA ALA A 11 5.05 7.32 18.74
C ALA A 11 4.33 8.65 18.46
N ARG A 12 2.99 8.69 18.51
CA ARG A 12 2.15 9.87 18.20
C ARG A 12 2.44 10.48 16.82
N ILE A 13 2.77 9.64 15.84
CA ILE A 13 2.99 10.06 14.45
C ILE A 13 1.62 10.07 13.75
N PRO A 14 1.18 11.19 13.13
CA PRO A 14 -0.09 11.22 12.44
C PRO A 14 -0.02 10.42 11.15
N TYR A 15 -0.80 9.34 11.07
CA TYR A 15 -0.86 8.47 9.91
C TYR A 15 -2.29 8.24 9.43
N GLU A 16 -2.43 7.90 8.16
CA GLU A 16 -3.65 7.33 7.59
C GLU A 16 -3.37 5.95 6.98
N VAL A 17 -4.47 5.23 6.71
CA VAL A 17 -4.40 3.84 6.25
C VAL A 17 -5.11 3.67 4.91
N GLY A 18 -4.35 3.30 3.89
CA GLY A 18 -4.87 2.81 2.62
C GLY A 18 -4.92 1.29 2.59
N ARG A 19 -6.04 0.70 2.16
CA ARG A 19 -6.21 -0.77 2.10
C ARG A 19 -6.76 -1.22 0.75
N SER A 20 -6.28 -2.38 0.30
CA SER A 20 -6.83 -3.14 -0.82
C SER A 20 -7.03 -4.59 -0.40
N SER A 21 -8.20 -5.14 -0.71
CA SER A 21 -8.50 -6.56 -0.50
C SER A 21 -8.30 -7.33 -1.79
N PHE A 22 -7.65 -8.48 -1.73
CA PHE A 22 -7.39 -9.30 -2.92
C PHE A 22 -8.69 -9.78 -3.57
N LYS A 23 -9.77 -9.91 -2.81
CA LYS A 23 -11.12 -10.19 -3.31
C LYS A 23 -11.61 -9.21 -4.38
N HIS A 24 -11.10 -7.98 -4.39
CA HIS A 24 -11.48 -6.94 -5.35
C HIS A 24 -10.52 -6.81 -6.54
N LEU A 25 -9.45 -7.63 -6.59
CA LEU A 25 -8.48 -7.58 -7.68
C LEU A 25 -8.84 -8.61 -8.74
N ALA A 26 -8.92 -8.18 -10.00
CA ALA A 26 -9.25 -9.07 -11.13
C ALA A 26 -8.28 -10.25 -11.22
N ARG A 27 -6.97 -10.01 -10.99
CA ARG A 27 -5.96 -11.08 -11.02
C ARG A 27 -6.21 -12.16 -9.96
N ALA A 28 -6.59 -11.77 -8.74
CA ALA A 28 -6.89 -12.68 -7.65
C ALA A 28 -8.17 -13.49 -7.91
N GLN A 29 -9.19 -12.84 -8.47
CA GLN A 29 -10.43 -13.50 -8.89
C GLN A 29 -10.17 -14.56 -9.97
N ILE A 30 -9.39 -14.22 -11.01
CA ILE A 30 -9.01 -15.15 -12.09
C ILE A 30 -8.25 -16.36 -11.54
N ALA A 31 -7.37 -16.15 -10.55
CA ALA A 31 -6.59 -17.22 -9.94
C ALA A 31 -7.38 -18.05 -8.90
N GLY A 32 -8.57 -17.60 -8.50
CA GLY A 32 -9.34 -18.19 -7.39
C GLY A 32 -8.70 -17.96 -6.02
N LYS A 33 -7.90 -16.90 -5.86
CA LYS A 33 -7.06 -16.60 -4.68
C LYS A 33 -7.44 -15.26 -4.07
N ASP A 34 -8.66 -15.15 -3.57
CA ASP A 34 -9.26 -13.91 -3.07
C ASP A 34 -8.88 -13.56 -1.61
N VAL A 35 -8.25 -14.49 -0.89
CA VAL A 35 -7.79 -14.28 0.49
C VAL A 35 -6.45 -13.52 0.50
N GLY A 36 -6.49 -12.29 1.00
CA GLY A 36 -5.31 -11.47 1.19
C GLY A 36 -5.64 -9.98 1.21
N SER A 37 -4.66 -9.18 1.62
CA SER A 37 -4.78 -7.73 1.53
C SER A 37 -3.42 -7.05 1.47
N LEU A 38 -3.42 -5.85 0.92
CA LEU A 38 -2.31 -4.91 0.97
C LEU A 38 -2.74 -3.67 1.75
N LYS A 39 -1.88 -3.22 2.65
CA LYS A 39 -2.08 -2.05 3.50
C LYS A 39 -0.87 -1.11 3.40
N ILE A 40 -1.12 0.16 3.12
CA ILE A 40 -0.13 1.24 3.13
C ILE A 40 -0.47 2.16 4.31
N LEU A 41 0.50 2.39 5.17
CA LEU A 41 0.48 3.40 6.21
C LEU A 41 1.31 4.58 5.73
N PHE A 42 0.73 5.78 5.78
CA PHE A 42 1.40 6.98 5.29
C PHE A 42 1.09 8.18 6.16
N HIS A 43 2.01 9.15 6.20
CA HIS A 43 1.84 10.36 6.99
C HIS A 43 0.75 11.24 6.40
N ARG A 44 -0.14 11.76 7.26
CA ARG A 44 -1.34 12.49 6.79
C ARG A 44 -1.02 13.76 6.02
N GLU A 45 0.01 14.48 6.44
CA GLU A 45 0.41 15.76 5.84
C GLU A 45 1.39 15.55 4.70
N THR A 46 2.59 15.03 5.00
CA THR A 46 3.70 14.85 4.04
C THR A 46 3.48 13.77 2.99
N LYS A 47 2.49 12.89 3.16
CA LYS A 47 2.21 11.73 2.29
C LYS A 47 3.34 10.67 2.25
N GLU A 48 4.32 10.81 3.14
CA GLU A 48 5.43 9.87 3.28
C GLU A 48 4.95 8.47 3.66
N ILE A 49 5.47 7.41 3.04
CA ILE A 49 5.11 6.05 3.41
C ILE A 49 5.87 5.64 4.68
N LEU A 50 5.12 5.20 5.68
CA LEU A 50 5.61 4.83 7.01
C LEU A 50 5.67 3.31 7.22
N GLY A 51 4.85 2.57 6.46
CA GLY A 51 4.81 1.12 6.53
C GLY A 51 3.95 0.50 5.44
N ILE A 52 4.36 -0.68 4.99
CA ILE A 52 3.65 -1.46 3.97
C ILE A 52 3.53 -2.90 4.47
N HIS A 53 2.30 -3.38 4.51
CA HIS A 53 1.97 -4.73 4.95
C HIS A 53 1.19 -5.43 3.86
N CYS A 54 1.61 -6.64 3.53
CA CYS A 54 0.94 -7.46 2.52
C CYS A 54 0.86 -8.89 3.06
N PHE A 55 -0.31 -9.51 2.95
CA PHE A 55 -0.48 -10.93 3.23
C PHE A 55 -1.42 -11.54 2.19
N GLY A 56 -1.28 -12.84 1.99
CA GLY A 56 -2.02 -13.61 1.00
C GLY A 56 -1.11 -14.19 -0.07
N GLU A 57 -1.72 -14.86 -1.04
CA GLU A 57 -0.99 -15.51 -2.12
C GLU A 57 -0.21 -14.48 -2.96
N ARG A 58 1.06 -14.79 -3.26
CA ARG A 58 1.99 -13.91 -3.99
C ARG A 58 2.29 -12.56 -3.32
N ALA A 59 2.05 -12.43 -2.01
CA ALA A 59 2.44 -11.23 -1.26
C ALA A 59 3.94 -10.93 -1.38
N ALA A 60 4.79 -11.96 -1.31
CA ALA A 60 6.24 -11.85 -1.48
C ALA A 60 6.65 -11.33 -2.88
N GLU A 61 5.84 -11.58 -3.90
CA GLU A 61 6.10 -11.12 -5.26
C GLU A 61 5.76 -9.64 -5.47
N ILE A 62 5.08 -8.98 -4.54
CA ILE A 62 4.72 -7.56 -4.70
C ILE A 62 5.22 -6.68 -3.56
N ILE A 63 5.59 -7.23 -2.41
CA ILE A 63 6.03 -6.44 -1.24
C ILE A 63 7.28 -5.60 -1.54
N HIS A 64 8.16 -6.11 -2.40
CA HIS A 64 9.41 -5.44 -2.77
C HIS A 64 9.18 -4.12 -3.53
N ILE A 65 8.07 -3.98 -4.26
CA ILE A 65 7.69 -2.73 -4.94
C ILE A 65 7.50 -1.63 -3.88
N GLY A 66 6.77 -1.95 -2.82
CA GLY A 66 6.55 -1.06 -1.69
C GLY A 66 7.84 -0.70 -0.97
N GLN A 67 8.69 -1.70 -0.72
CA GLN A 67 9.99 -1.50 -0.10
C GLN A 67 10.85 -0.52 -0.91
N ALA A 68 10.92 -0.67 -2.23
CA ALA A 68 11.73 0.18 -3.10
C ALA A 68 11.33 1.67 -3.02
N ILE A 69 10.04 1.97 -2.87
CA ILE A 69 9.55 3.35 -2.71
C ILE A 69 9.78 3.87 -1.30
N MET A 70 9.56 3.04 -0.28
CA MET A 70 9.76 3.41 1.13
C MET A 70 11.24 3.68 1.45
N GLU A 71 12.19 3.10 0.70
CA GLU A 71 13.64 3.34 0.82
C GLU A 71 14.10 4.65 0.15
N GLN A 72 13.26 5.30 -0.66
CA GLN A 72 13.60 6.57 -1.27
C GLN A 72 13.69 7.69 -0.22
N LYS A 73 14.37 8.79 -0.57
CA LYS A 73 14.56 9.95 0.31
C LYS A 73 13.70 11.13 -0.12
N GLY A 74 13.22 11.89 0.86
CA GLY A 74 12.45 13.12 0.63
C GLY A 74 11.17 12.84 -0.16
N GLU A 75 10.88 13.69 -1.13
CA GLU A 75 9.63 13.64 -1.91
C GLU A 75 9.45 12.35 -2.74
N ALA A 76 10.52 11.59 -2.96
CA ALA A 76 10.45 10.32 -3.68
C ALA A 76 9.83 9.18 -2.83
N ASN A 77 9.84 9.29 -1.49
CA ASN A 77 9.05 8.40 -0.63
C ASN A 77 7.66 9.01 -0.45
N THR A 78 6.74 8.65 -1.34
CA THR A 78 5.36 9.17 -1.29
C THR A 78 4.35 8.14 -1.75
N ILE A 79 3.20 8.10 -1.07
CA ILE A 79 2.06 7.25 -1.49
C ILE A 79 1.50 7.68 -2.87
N GLU A 80 1.71 8.94 -3.27
CA GLU A 80 1.26 9.44 -4.57
C GLU A 80 1.92 8.72 -5.74
N TYR A 81 3.11 8.15 -5.53
CA TYR A 81 3.77 7.29 -6.51
C TYR A 81 2.83 6.19 -7.01
N PHE A 82 2.09 5.54 -6.09
CA PHE A 82 1.21 4.43 -6.44
C PHE A 82 -0.07 4.85 -7.17
N VAL A 83 -0.45 6.12 -7.08
CA VAL A 83 -1.58 6.70 -7.82
C VAL A 83 -1.14 7.15 -9.22
N ASN A 84 0.06 7.70 -9.33
CA ASN A 84 0.56 8.27 -10.58
C ASN A 84 1.25 7.22 -11.47
N THR A 85 1.71 6.11 -10.90
CA THR A 85 2.36 5.03 -11.64
C THR A 85 1.34 4.11 -12.31
N THR A 86 1.59 3.80 -13.58
CA THR A 86 0.84 2.79 -14.32
C THR A 86 1.29 1.39 -13.90
N PHE A 87 0.37 0.63 -13.33
CA PHE A 87 0.57 -0.79 -13.05
C PHE A 87 0.00 -1.64 -14.17
N ASN A 88 0.69 -2.73 -14.52
CA ASN A 88 0.19 -3.70 -15.49
C ASN A 88 -1.14 -4.28 -15.00
N TYR A 89 -2.11 -4.40 -15.91
CA TYR A 89 -3.43 -4.95 -15.63
C TYR A 89 -3.73 -6.18 -16.51
N PRO A 90 -4.24 -7.29 -15.95
CA PRO A 90 -4.47 -7.53 -14.52
C PRO A 90 -3.19 -8.04 -13.82
N THR A 91 -2.80 -7.49 -12.67
CA THR A 91 -1.71 -8.04 -11.83
C THR A 91 -2.00 -7.83 -10.33
N MET A 92 -1.32 -8.57 -9.45
CA MET A 92 -1.42 -8.34 -8.01
C MET A 92 -0.86 -6.98 -7.58
N ALA A 93 0.07 -6.41 -8.37
CA ALA A 93 0.66 -5.10 -8.09
C ALA A 93 -0.37 -3.95 -8.15
N GLU A 94 -1.50 -4.15 -8.83
CA GLU A 94 -2.64 -3.22 -8.82
C GLU A 94 -3.15 -2.93 -7.39
N ALA A 95 -2.94 -3.85 -6.45
CA ALA A 95 -3.26 -3.67 -5.04
C ALA A 95 -2.72 -2.36 -4.46
N TYR A 96 -1.52 -1.93 -4.89
CA TYR A 96 -0.92 -0.67 -4.45
C TYR A 96 -1.73 0.54 -4.88
N ARG A 97 -2.16 0.60 -6.15
CA ARG A 97 -2.95 1.72 -6.66
C ARG A 97 -4.30 1.80 -5.97
N VAL A 98 -4.98 0.66 -5.79
CA VAL A 98 -6.26 0.58 -5.06
C VAL A 98 -6.09 1.03 -3.60
N ALA A 99 -5.06 0.54 -2.92
CA ALA A 99 -4.79 0.92 -1.53
C ALA A 99 -4.45 2.42 -1.40
N ALA A 100 -3.66 2.96 -2.33
CA ALA A 100 -3.28 4.37 -2.33
C ALA A 100 -4.48 5.30 -2.55
N LEU A 101 -5.31 5.01 -3.57
CA LEU A 101 -6.55 5.75 -3.80
C LEU A 101 -7.50 5.65 -2.60
N ASN A 102 -7.66 4.46 -2.02
CA ASN A 102 -8.47 4.26 -0.83
C ASN A 102 -7.97 5.09 0.37
N GLY A 103 -6.66 5.12 0.59
CA GLY A 103 -6.04 5.88 1.68
C GLY A 103 -6.16 7.39 1.49
N LEU A 104 -5.88 7.89 0.28
CA LEU A 104 -5.95 9.32 -0.01
C LEU A 104 -7.38 9.87 0.09
N ASN A 105 -8.39 9.09 -0.32
CA ASN A 105 -9.80 9.47 -0.18
C ASN A 105 -10.25 9.65 1.29
N ARG A 106 -9.49 9.18 2.27
CA ARG A 106 -9.78 9.36 3.70
C ARG A 106 -9.24 10.67 4.28
N LEU A 107 -8.44 11.41 3.49
CA LEU A 107 -7.92 12.70 3.89
C LEU A 107 -8.92 13.85 3.65
N PHE A 108 -9.95 13.59 2.84
CA PHE A 108 -10.96 14.55 2.40
C PHE A 108 -12.33 14.21 2.99
#